data_AF-A0A4Q2JX93-F1
#
_entry.id   AF-A0A4Q2JX93-F1
#
_cell.length_a   1.000
_cell.length_b   1.000
_cell.length_c   1.000
_cell.angle_alpha   90.00
_cell.angle_beta   90.00
_cell.angle_gamma   90.00
#
_symmetry.space_group_name_H-M   'P 1'
#
loop_
_entity.id
_entity.type
_entity.pdbx_description
1 polymer ?
#
loop_
_entity_poly.entity_id
_entity_poly.type
_entity_poly.pdbx_seq_one_letter_code
_entity_poly.pdbx_strand_id
1 'polypeptide(L)'
;MDPKPSARVRSRTGRALLGAIALTALLAGCTATGTPSPSEVPHATTPSPTASDAPPASDELVAADADRPLEAIDAYALCRAQTYAFYPGDFALLEYAPFDEASVLLRGDGLWFVYIEVDDGNRPADLVESGASNCIVGGTIGEPKWELFGVVTRGEDVVDDYDAPLPSA
;
A
#
# COMPACT_ATOMS: atom_id res chain seq x y z
N MET A 1 44.95 -21.01 -30.21
CA MET A 1 43.72 -20.53 -30.87
C MET A 1 43.09 -19.55 -29.92
N ASP A 2 43.36 -18.28 -30.16
CA ASP A 2 43.02 -17.13 -29.33
C ASP A 2 41.51 -16.86 -29.27
N PRO A 3 40.98 -16.38 -28.12
CA PRO A 3 39.68 -15.75 -28.07
C PRO A 3 39.75 -14.38 -28.76
N LYS A 4 38.72 -14.05 -29.56
CA LYS A 4 38.59 -12.77 -30.26
C LYS A 4 37.81 -11.78 -29.38
N PRO A 5 38.45 -10.79 -28.73
CA PRO A 5 37.74 -9.67 -28.13
C PRO A 5 37.38 -8.65 -29.23
N SER A 6 36.08 -8.39 -29.40
CA SER A 6 35.63 -7.21 -30.14
C SER A 6 35.45 -6.06 -29.14
N ALA A 7 36.31 -5.06 -29.25
CA ALA A 7 36.26 -3.85 -28.47
C ALA A 7 35.99 -2.63 -29.37
N ARG A 8 35.38 -1.61 -28.75
CA ARG A 8 35.25 -0.20 -29.17
C ARG A 8 34.12 0.05 -30.18
N VAL A 9 33.40 1.18 -30.14
CA VAL A 9 33.86 2.57 -29.94
C VAL A 9 32.72 3.44 -29.36
N ARG A 10 33.11 4.33 -28.44
CA ARG A 10 32.37 5.45 -27.85
C ARG A 10 31.89 6.49 -28.89
N SER A 11 31.01 7.39 -28.41
CA SER A 11 30.71 8.75 -28.90
C SER A 11 29.39 8.81 -29.69
N ARG A 12 28.54 9.83 -29.55
CA ARG A 12 28.82 11.25 -29.30
C ARG A 12 27.48 11.98 -29.06
N THR A 13 27.51 13.07 -28.27
CA THR A 13 26.68 14.31 -28.44
C THR A 13 25.16 14.15 -28.52
N GLY A 14 24.33 14.70 -27.63
CA GLY A 14 24.45 15.92 -26.84
C GLY A 14 23.24 16.81 -27.14
N ARG A 15 22.64 17.42 -26.12
CA ARG A 15 22.06 18.78 -26.17
C ARG A 15 21.51 19.17 -24.81
N ALA A 16 22.06 20.26 -24.29
CA ALA A 16 21.52 21.04 -23.20
C ALA A 16 20.29 21.84 -23.67
N LEU A 17 19.34 22.05 -22.76
CA LEU A 17 18.36 23.14 -22.69
C LEU A 17 17.82 23.09 -21.24
N LEU A 18 18.29 23.90 -20.29
CA LEU A 18 17.92 25.32 -20.05
C LEU A 18 16.41 25.57 -20.23
N GLY A 19 15.68 25.54 -19.12
CA GLY A 19 14.32 26.06 -18.98
C GLY A 19 14.10 26.44 -17.52
N ALA A 20 13.86 27.73 -17.27
CA ALA A 20 13.73 28.36 -15.97
C ALA A 20 12.30 28.90 -15.78
N ILE A 21 11.98 29.29 -14.52
CA ILE A 21 10.88 30.21 -14.10
C ILE A 21 9.52 29.49 -13.92
N ALA A 22 8.69 29.68 -12.87
CA ALA A 22 8.57 30.72 -11.83
C ALA A 22 7.96 30.16 -10.54
N LEU A 23 8.41 30.69 -9.40
CA LEU A 23 7.69 30.73 -8.12
C LEU A 23 6.46 31.64 -8.24
N THR A 24 5.29 31.18 -7.79
CA THR A 24 4.24 32.07 -7.29
C THR A 24 3.76 31.56 -5.94
N ALA A 25 4.23 32.23 -4.89
CA ALA A 25 3.69 32.17 -3.55
C ALA A 25 2.38 32.98 -3.50
N LEU A 26 1.31 32.37 -3.01
CA LEU A 26 0.12 33.07 -2.53
C LEU A 26 -0.20 32.54 -1.14
N LEU A 27 0.40 33.20 -0.14
CA LEU A 27 -0.07 33.16 1.24
C LEU A 27 -1.25 34.13 1.37
N ALA A 28 -2.42 33.58 1.70
CA ALA A 28 -3.49 34.28 2.42
C ALA A 28 -3.86 33.33 3.57
N GLY A 29 -3.58 33.66 4.84
CA GLY A 29 -4.45 34.49 5.70
C GLY A 29 -5.65 33.64 6.16
N CYS A 30 -5.99 33.41 7.42
CA CYS A 30 -5.84 34.21 8.63
C CYS A 30 -5.90 33.34 9.90
N THR A 31 -5.45 33.97 10.97
CA THR A 31 -5.18 33.49 12.32
C THR A 31 -6.37 33.46 13.29
N ALA A 32 -6.19 32.64 14.33
CA ALA A 32 -6.66 32.79 15.73
C ALA A 32 -8.16 32.52 15.98
N THR A 33 -8.60 31.94 17.11
CA THR A 33 -8.06 32.03 18.48
C THR A 33 -8.62 30.87 19.30
N GLY A 34 -7.77 30.11 19.99
CA GLY A 34 -8.19 29.22 21.06
C GLY A 34 -8.39 29.99 22.37
N THR A 35 -9.28 29.49 23.24
CA THR A 35 -9.33 29.92 24.65
C THR A 35 -9.57 28.68 25.52
N PRO A 36 -8.79 28.49 26.61
CA PRO A 36 -8.88 27.31 27.46
C PRO A 36 -9.84 27.49 28.65
N SER A 37 -10.47 26.36 29.02
CA SER A 37 -10.90 25.87 30.36
C SER A 37 -11.76 26.76 31.30
N PRO A 38 -12.67 26.16 32.08
CA PRO A 38 -12.21 25.61 33.36
C PRO A 38 -12.80 24.24 33.73
N SER A 39 -11.97 23.51 34.47
CA SER A 39 -12.32 22.34 35.28
C SER A 39 -13.48 22.62 36.22
N GLU A 40 -14.44 21.69 36.28
CA GLU A 40 -15.30 21.50 37.44
C GLU A 40 -14.97 20.12 38.04
N VAL A 41 -14.66 20.11 39.34
CA VAL A 41 -14.33 18.92 40.15
C VAL A 41 -15.45 18.71 41.19
N PRO A 42 -15.47 17.58 41.93
CA PRO A 42 -16.45 16.52 41.80
C PRO A 42 -17.56 16.59 42.87
N HIS A 43 -18.77 16.11 42.55
CA HIS A 43 -19.76 15.77 43.57
C HIS A 43 -20.07 14.27 43.57
N ALA A 44 -20.00 13.71 44.77
CA ALA A 44 -20.14 12.31 45.16
C ALA A 44 -21.47 11.66 44.71
N THR A 45 -21.52 10.32 44.63
CA THR A 45 -22.14 9.39 45.60
C THR A 45 -22.31 7.98 44.96
N THR A 46 -21.83 6.91 45.62
CA THR A 46 -22.10 5.47 45.36
C THR A 46 -23.46 5.07 46.02
N PRO A 47 -24.17 3.92 45.78
CA PRO A 47 -23.91 2.71 44.95
C PRO A 47 -25.08 2.13 44.07
N SER A 48 -24.73 1.13 43.22
CA SER A 48 -25.47 0.02 42.50
C SER A 48 -26.99 -0.22 42.65
N PRO A 49 -27.72 -0.89 41.71
CA PRO A 49 -27.31 -2.07 40.91
C PRO A 49 -27.84 -2.23 39.44
N THR A 50 -27.24 -3.20 38.73
CA THR A 50 -27.74 -4.05 37.62
C THR A 50 -28.60 -3.44 36.49
N ALA A 51 -27.97 -3.29 35.32
CA ALA A 51 -28.48 -3.80 34.06
C ALA A 51 -27.28 -4.15 33.18
N SER A 52 -26.98 -5.43 33.07
CA SER A 52 -26.01 -5.96 32.11
C SER A 52 -26.68 -5.94 30.74
N ASP A 53 -26.64 -4.79 30.08
CA ASP A 53 -27.00 -4.66 28.67
C ASP A 53 -25.77 -5.12 27.87
N ALA A 54 -25.57 -6.44 27.83
CA ALA A 54 -24.63 -7.03 26.90
C ALA A 54 -25.26 -6.88 25.50
N PRO A 55 -24.66 -6.15 24.55
CA PRO A 55 -25.15 -6.14 23.18
C PRO A 55 -25.17 -7.59 22.66
N PRO A 56 -26.20 -8.01 21.90
CA PRO A 56 -26.26 -9.36 21.35
C PRO A 56 -25.01 -9.61 20.52
N ALA A 57 -24.36 -10.75 20.78
CA ALA A 57 -23.19 -11.23 20.08
C ALA A 57 -23.39 -11.08 18.57
N SER A 58 -22.63 -10.15 17.98
CA SER A 58 -22.57 -9.91 16.54
C SER A 58 -21.56 -10.85 15.85
N ASP A 59 -21.08 -11.88 16.56
CA ASP A 59 -19.99 -12.74 16.10
C ASP A 59 -20.38 -13.69 14.95
N GLU A 60 -21.67 -13.98 14.76
CA GLU A 60 -22.11 -14.95 13.76
C GLU A 60 -22.17 -14.37 12.32
N LEU A 61 -22.38 -13.06 12.17
CA LEU A 61 -22.41 -12.41 10.86
C LEU A 61 -21.01 -12.11 10.31
N VAL A 62 -20.02 -11.90 11.17
CA VAL A 62 -18.62 -11.67 10.74
C VAL A 62 -17.94 -12.99 10.38
N ALA A 63 -18.27 -14.09 11.07
CA ALA A 63 -17.70 -15.41 10.81
C ALA A 63 -18.12 -15.98 9.44
N ALA A 64 -19.36 -15.73 8.99
CA ALA A 64 -19.85 -16.27 7.72
C ALA A 64 -19.09 -15.75 6.49
N ASP A 65 -18.61 -14.50 6.53
CA ASP A 65 -17.78 -13.91 5.47
C ASP A 65 -16.29 -14.26 5.62
N ALA A 66 -15.84 -14.69 6.79
CA ALA A 66 -14.45 -15.01 7.05
C ALA A 66 -13.99 -16.28 6.31
N ASP A 67 -14.88 -17.25 6.13
CA ASP A 67 -14.55 -18.55 5.52
C ASP A 67 -14.74 -18.59 3.99
N ARG A 68 -15.23 -17.49 3.38
CA ARG A 68 -15.40 -17.47 1.92
C ARG A 68 -14.05 -17.40 1.19
N PRO A 69 -13.91 -18.05 0.02
CA PRO A 69 -12.71 -17.91 -0.81
C PRO A 69 -12.47 -16.44 -1.17
N LEU A 70 -11.19 -16.08 -1.32
CA LEU A 70 -10.82 -14.74 -1.77
C LEU A 70 -11.31 -14.49 -3.20
N GLU A 71 -11.98 -13.35 -3.39
CA GLU A 71 -12.21 -12.76 -4.70
C GLU A 71 -11.09 -11.74 -5.00
N ALA A 72 -11.02 -11.29 -6.25
CA ALA A 72 -9.99 -10.35 -6.70
C ALA A 72 -9.93 -9.07 -5.84
N ILE A 73 -11.09 -8.51 -5.50
CA ILE A 73 -11.17 -7.29 -4.67
C ILE A 73 -10.65 -7.51 -3.25
N ASP A 74 -10.83 -8.72 -2.70
CA ASP A 74 -10.34 -9.06 -1.38
C ASP A 74 -8.81 -9.23 -1.40
N ALA A 75 -8.29 -9.90 -2.43
CA ALA A 75 -6.85 -10.03 -2.62
C ALA A 75 -6.15 -8.67 -2.75
N TYR A 76 -6.74 -7.75 -3.51
CA TYR A 76 -6.29 -6.35 -3.59
C TYR A 76 -6.28 -5.67 -2.22
N ALA A 77 -7.41 -5.72 -1.49
CA ALA A 77 -7.54 -5.08 -0.20
C ALA A 77 -6.55 -5.66 0.83
N LEU A 78 -6.39 -6.98 0.84
CA LEU A 78 -5.42 -7.68 1.68
C LEU A 78 -3.99 -7.28 1.32
N CYS A 79 -3.62 -7.25 0.04
CA CYS A 79 -2.26 -6.88 -0.35
C CYS A 79 -1.92 -5.45 0.06
N ARG A 80 -2.84 -4.50 -0.17
CA ARG A 80 -2.68 -3.12 0.31
C ARG A 80 -2.50 -3.07 1.82
N ALA A 81 -3.36 -3.76 2.57
CA ALA A 81 -3.29 -3.80 4.03
C ALA A 81 -2.03 -4.51 4.56
N GLN A 82 -1.52 -5.52 3.87
CA GLN A 82 -0.32 -6.25 4.27
C GLN A 82 0.96 -5.46 3.97
N THR A 83 0.96 -4.68 2.88
CA THR A 83 2.16 -3.99 2.39
C THR A 83 2.32 -2.57 2.92
N TYR A 84 1.29 -1.97 3.53
CA TYR A 84 1.35 -0.58 3.99
C TYR A 84 2.53 -0.29 4.93
N ALA A 85 2.89 -1.25 5.79
CA ALA A 85 3.95 -1.10 6.78
C ALA A 85 5.38 -1.13 6.18
N PHE A 86 5.52 -1.49 4.91
CA PHE A 86 6.82 -1.52 4.23
C PHE A 86 7.23 -0.18 3.65
N TYR A 87 6.29 0.76 3.53
CA TYR A 87 6.57 2.14 3.14
C TYR A 87 6.91 2.96 4.39
N PRO A 88 8.14 3.51 4.49
CA PRO A 88 8.54 4.29 5.65
C PRO A 88 7.95 5.71 5.62
N GLY A 89 7.59 6.23 6.78
CA GLY A 89 7.20 7.65 6.93
C GLY A 89 5.72 7.85 7.22
N ASP A 90 5.14 8.90 6.67
CA ASP A 90 3.74 9.26 6.82
C ASP A 90 2.88 8.49 5.81
N PHE A 91 1.96 7.67 6.33
CA PHE A 91 1.03 6.89 5.51
C PHE A 91 0.02 7.77 4.76
N ALA A 92 -0.22 9.00 5.21
CA ALA A 92 -1.08 9.94 4.50
C ALA A 92 -0.47 10.42 3.17
N LEU A 93 0.83 10.19 2.97
CA LEU A 93 1.56 10.52 1.74
C LEU A 93 1.66 9.33 0.77
N LEU A 94 1.02 8.20 1.07
CA LEU A 94 0.96 7.05 0.18
C LEU A 94 -0.32 7.06 -0.63
N GLU A 95 -0.18 7.10 -1.94
CA GLU A 95 -1.29 7.00 -2.89
C GLU A 95 -1.18 5.67 -3.64
N TYR A 96 -2.19 4.81 -3.46
CA TYR A 96 -2.25 3.50 -4.10
C TYR A 96 -3.11 3.61 -5.35
N ALA A 97 -2.66 3.02 -6.45
CA ALA A 97 -3.48 2.86 -7.64
C ALA A 97 -4.83 2.19 -7.28
N PRO A 98 -5.96 2.68 -7.82
CA PRO A 98 -7.27 2.08 -7.55
C PRO A 98 -7.35 0.67 -8.13
N PHE A 99 -8.35 -0.11 -7.68
CA PHE A 99 -8.50 -1.53 -8.03
C PHE A 99 -8.57 -1.79 -9.54
N ASP A 100 -9.18 -0.90 -10.31
CA ASP A 100 -9.32 -0.98 -11.76
C ASP A 100 -8.04 -0.65 -12.54
N GLU A 101 -7.05 -0.04 -11.87
CA GLU A 101 -5.72 0.24 -12.42
C GLU A 101 -4.64 -0.73 -11.87
N ALA A 102 -4.95 -1.47 -10.80
CA ALA A 102 -4.09 -2.51 -10.26
C ALA A 102 -4.12 -3.79 -11.12
N SER A 103 -3.02 -4.54 -11.14
CA SER A 103 -3.00 -5.87 -11.74
C SER A 103 -3.35 -6.91 -10.68
N VAL A 104 -4.52 -7.52 -10.82
CA VAL A 104 -5.04 -8.57 -9.93
C VAL A 104 -5.38 -9.80 -10.74
N LEU A 105 -4.51 -10.81 -10.70
CA LEU A 105 -4.52 -11.94 -11.63
C LEU A 105 -4.61 -13.27 -10.87
N LEU A 106 -5.47 -14.16 -11.35
CA LEU A 106 -5.55 -15.53 -10.82
C LEU A 106 -4.44 -16.38 -11.43
N ARG A 107 -3.61 -16.98 -10.58
CA ARG A 107 -2.51 -17.89 -10.95
C ARG A 107 -3.02 -19.30 -11.23
N GLY A 108 -2.21 -20.09 -11.94
CA GLY A 108 -2.49 -21.49 -12.25
C GLY A 108 -2.54 -22.41 -11.02
N ASP A 109 -1.94 -21.99 -9.90
CA ASP A 109 -1.99 -22.67 -8.60
C ASP A 109 -3.21 -22.29 -7.74
N GLY A 110 -4.08 -21.40 -8.24
CA GLY A 110 -5.30 -20.96 -7.55
C GLY A 110 -5.09 -19.82 -6.55
N LEU A 111 -3.90 -19.20 -6.53
CA LEU A 111 -3.61 -18.01 -5.72
C LEU A 111 -3.85 -16.73 -6.53
N TRP A 112 -4.05 -15.61 -5.85
CA TRP A 112 -4.11 -14.29 -6.46
C TRP A 112 -2.73 -13.63 -6.44
N PHE A 113 -2.24 -13.26 -7.61
CA PHE A 113 -1.17 -12.28 -7.77
C PHE A 113 -1.78 -10.88 -7.73
N VAL A 114 -1.15 -9.99 -6.97
CA VAL A 114 -1.59 -8.61 -6.80
C VAL A 114 -0.39 -7.68 -6.94
N TYR A 115 -0.51 -6.74 -7.87
CA TYR A 115 0.44 -5.66 -8.08
C TYR A 115 -0.29 -4.32 -8.07
N ILE A 116 0.11 -3.45 -7.16
CA ILE A 116 -0.51 -2.14 -6.94
C ILE A 116 0.59 -1.09 -7.03
N GLU A 117 0.54 -0.22 -8.04
CA GLU A 117 1.45 0.92 -8.07
C GLU A 117 1.19 1.83 -6.86
N VAL A 118 2.27 2.32 -6.25
CA VAL A 118 2.17 3.22 -5.10
C VAL A 118 3.07 4.42 -5.34
N ASP A 119 2.46 5.59 -5.27
CA ASP A 119 3.17 6.86 -5.22
C ASP A 119 3.50 7.17 -3.76
N ASP A 120 4.80 7.11 -3.43
CA ASP A 120 5.31 7.34 -2.09
C ASP A 120 5.81 8.77 -1.93
N GLY A 121 4.92 9.66 -1.48
CA GLY A 121 5.21 11.06 -1.20
C GLY A 121 6.23 11.30 -0.08
N ASN A 122 6.68 10.25 0.63
CA ASN A 122 7.80 10.34 1.57
C ASN A 122 9.16 10.39 0.86
N ARG A 123 9.21 10.12 -0.45
CA ARG A 123 10.42 10.08 -1.25
C ARG A 123 10.67 11.43 -1.95
N PRO A 124 11.92 11.70 -2.36
CA PRO A 124 12.21 12.78 -3.29
C PRO A 124 11.33 12.72 -4.53
N ALA A 125 10.98 13.88 -5.12
CA ALA A 125 10.02 13.99 -6.22
C ALA A 125 10.39 13.13 -7.45
N ASP A 126 11.66 12.84 -7.68
CA ASP A 126 12.16 11.96 -8.75
C ASP A 126 11.98 10.45 -8.46
N LEU A 127 11.54 10.09 -7.25
CA LEU A 127 11.37 8.72 -6.78
C LEU A 127 9.97 8.43 -6.20
N VAL A 128 9.05 9.41 -6.19
CA VAL A 128 7.68 9.22 -5.67
C VAL A 128 6.99 8.06 -6.38
N GLU A 129 7.07 8.02 -7.71
CA GLU A 129 6.43 7.02 -8.56
C GLU A 129 7.25 5.72 -8.71
N SER A 130 8.22 5.45 -7.82
CA SER A 130 9.18 4.34 -8.03
C SER A 130 8.74 2.99 -7.46
N GLY A 131 7.65 2.93 -6.69
CA GLY A 131 7.26 1.76 -5.91
C GLY A 131 5.99 1.07 -6.41
N ALA A 132 5.88 -0.21 -6.04
CA ALA A 132 4.64 -0.97 -6.12
C ALA A 132 4.56 -1.99 -4.98
N SER A 133 3.35 -2.25 -4.48
CA SER A 133 3.07 -3.40 -3.62
C SER A 133 2.92 -4.65 -4.47
N ASN A 134 3.56 -5.74 -4.06
CA ASN A 134 3.54 -7.02 -4.77
C ASN A 134 3.22 -8.15 -3.79
N CYS A 135 2.17 -8.91 -4.08
CA CYS A 135 1.70 -10.00 -3.23
C CYS A 135 1.25 -11.22 -4.01
N ILE A 136 1.39 -12.40 -3.40
CA ILE A 136 0.72 -13.64 -3.80
C ILE A 136 -0.01 -14.18 -2.58
N VAL A 137 -1.34 -14.23 -2.68
CA VAL A 137 -2.24 -14.55 -1.57
C VAL A 137 -3.36 -15.50 -1.99
N GLY A 138 -3.72 -16.44 -1.11
CA GLY A 138 -4.87 -17.32 -1.28
C GLY A 138 -5.58 -17.57 0.05
N GLY A 139 -6.32 -18.67 0.14
CA GLY A 139 -7.10 -19.00 1.34
C GLY A 139 -8.43 -18.27 1.39
N THR A 140 -8.78 -17.76 2.58
CA THR A 140 -10.04 -17.06 2.86
C THR A 140 -9.76 -15.68 3.43
N ILE A 141 -10.80 -14.86 3.62
CA ILE A 141 -10.65 -13.53 4.23
C ILE A 141 -10.20 -13.61 5.69
N GLY A 142 -10.74 -14.57 6.44
CA GLY A 142 -10.40 -14.79 7.84
C GLY A 142 -9.04 -15.44 8.03
N GLU A 143 -8.62 -16.27 7.08
CA GLU A 143 -7.34 -16.98 7.10
C GLU A 143 -6.60 -16.84 5.76
N PRO A 144 -6.06 -15.63 5.47
CA PRO A 144 -5.30 -15.43 4.25
C PRO A 144 -3.97 -16.20 4.31
N LYS A 145 -3.65 -16.88 3.21
CA LYS A 145 -2.40 -17.63 3.05
C LYS A 145 -1.46 -16.85 2.15
N TRP A 146 -0.33 -16.42 2.71
CA TRP A 146 0.66 -15.62 2.01
C TRP A 146 1.81 -16.49 1.52
N GLU A 147 2.01 -16.51 0.21
CA GLU A 147 3.23 -17.08 -0.39
C GLU A 147 4.29 -16.01 -0.62
N LEU A 148 3.87 -14.77 -0.89
CA LEU A 148 4.73 -13.62 -1.08
C LEU A 148 4.02 -12.33 -0.69
N PHE A 149 4.73 -11.40 -0.07
CA PHE A 149 4.27 -10.02 0.14
C PHE A 149 5.46 -9.08 0.31
N GLY A 150 5.34 -7.87 -0.21
CA GLY A 150 6.32 -6.82 -0.01
C GLY A 150 6.14 -5.65 -0.96
N VAL A 151 7.18 -4.82 -1.04
CA VAL A 151 7.27 -3.70 -1.97
C VAL A 151 8.41 -3.97 -2.95
N VAL A 152 8.17 -3.64 -4.21
CA VAL A 152 9.12 -3.78 -5.31
C VAL A 152 9.30 -2.44 -6.01
N THR A 153 10.36 -2.32 -6.81
CA THR A 153 10.46 -1.22 -7.77
C THR A 153 9.40 -1.40 -8.85
N ARG A 154 8.79 -0.30 -9.31
CA ARG A 154 7.82 -0.32 -10.39
C ARG A 154 8.43 -0.95 -11.66
N GLY A 155 7.68 -1.81 -12.35
CA GLY A 155 8.17 -2.58 -13.50
C GLY A 155 7.17 -3.62 -14.01
N GLU A 156 6.93 -3.63 -15.33
CA GLU A 156 6.03 -4.58 -16.01
C GLU A 156 6.57 -6.01 -15.98
N ASP A 157 7.89 -6.21 -15.84
CA ASP A 157 8.53 -7.51 -15.73
C ASP A 157 8.01 -8.33 -14.54
N VAL A 158 7.59 -7.67 -13.47
CA VAL A 158 6.98 -8.32 -12.30
C VAL A 158 5.61 -8.90 -12.65
N VAL A 159 4.86 -8.23 -13.53
CA VAL A 159 3.51 -8.65 -13.94
C VAL A 159 3.58 -9.71 -15.03
N ASP A 160 4.54 -9.61 -15.95
CA ASP A 160 4.72 -10.58 -17.05
C ASP A 160 4.99 -12.01 -16.52
N ASP A 161 5.73 -12.12 -15.42
CA ASP A 161 6.08 -13.39 -14.77
C ASP A 161 5.14 -13.77 -13.61
N TYR A 162 3.91 -13.23 -13.56
CA TYR A 162 3.00 -13.38 -12.41
C TYR A 162 2.66 -14.83 -12.05
N ASP A 163 2.77 -15.77 -12.99
CA ASP A 163 2.45 -17.21 -12.81
C ASP A 163 3.72 -18.07 -12.68
N ALA A 164 4.91 -17.46 -12.65
CA ALA A 164 6.14 -18.18 -12.48
C ALA A 164 6.17 -18.93 -11.12
N PRO A 165 6.81 -20.11 -11.06
CA PRO A 165 7.06 -20.79 -9.80
C PRO A 165 7.88 -19.91 -8.86
N LEU A 166 7.53 -19.91 -7.58
CA LEU A 166 8.31 -19.19 -6.57
C LEU A 166 9.68 -19.81 -6.40
N PRO A 167 10.74 -19.00 -6.19
CA PRO A 167 12.06 -19.52 -5.89
C PRO A 167 12.01 -20.35 -4.62
N SER A 168 12.56 -21.57 -4.67
CA SER A 168 12.62 -22.46 -3.51
C SER A 168 13.51 -21.84 -2.43
N ALA A 169 12.99 -21.73 -1.20
CA ALA A 169 13.72 -21.24 -0.03
C ALA A 169 14.85 -22.18 0.42
#